data_AF-A0ABD0YL14-F1
#
_entry.id   AF-A0ABD0YL14-F1
#
_cell.length_a   1.000
_cell.length_b   1.000
_cell.length_c   1.000
_cell.angle_alpha   90.00
_cell.angle_beta   90.00
_cell.angle_gamma   90.00
#
_symmetry.space_group_name_H-M   'P 1'
#
loop_
_entity.id
_entity.type
_entity.pdbx_description
1 polymer ?
#
loop_
_entity_poly.entity_id
_entity_poly.type
_entity_poly.pdbx_seq_one_letter_code
_entity_poly.pdbx_strand_id
1 'polypeptide(L)'
;SEDLIKKRLLFDGDGTGDDRRINVLFKKFSKWCTSDDSTANSKTTKEQILSLVGQCEYAFAKSRIVDAMSSFELKNYENLSKQITKNIENAKEEIIVTKKEFKEAKIVKKNRLEYEVLAKVIKDQPDRKETNLKLVNLQKELQSLEEQRGQLEAKFDMRRKQFHVLVSSLQQLQSFLNEADQNTVNITDVSLEPFDDDD
;
A
#
# COMPACT_ATOMS: atom_id res chain seq x y z
N SER A 1 55.17 -11.07 -3.76
CA SER A 1 55.32 -10.27 -5.00
C SER A 1 55.27 -8.78 -4.68
N GLU A 2 54.28 -8.34 -3.90
CA GLU A 2 54.11 -6.95 -3.43
C GLU A 2 55.30 -6.41 -2.62
N ASP A 3 55.91 -7.22 -1.76
CA ASP A 3 57.08 -6.81 -0.96
C ASP A 3 58.33 -6.52 -1.81
N LEU A 4 58.51 -7.24 -2.92
CA LEU A 4 59.62 -6.99 -3.85
C LEU A 4 59.41 -5.68 -4.62
N ILE A 5 58.16 -5.40 -4.98
CA ILE A 5 57.77 -4.14 -5.64
C ILE A 5 57.94 -2.98 -4.68
N LYS A 6 57.48 -3.12 -3.42
CA LYS A 6 57.63 -2.11 -2.38
C LYS A 6 59.09 -1.83 -2.03
N LYS A 7 59.91 -2.88 -1.94
CA LYS A 7 61.36 -2.77 -1.68
C LYS A 7 62.08 -2.12 -2.86
N ARG A 8 61.76 -2.50 -4.09
CA ARG A 8 62.31 -1.88 -5.30
C ARG A 8 61.92 -0.40 -5.42
N LEU A 9 60.67 -0.07 -5.12
CA LEU A 9 60.16 1.30 -5.13
C LEU A 9 60.82 2.16 -4.05
N LEU A 10 61.15 1.57 -2.89
CA LEU A 10 61.91 2.25 -1.83
C LEU A 10 63.36 2.53 -2.26
N PHE A 11 64.01 1.60 -2.97
CA PHE A 11 65.39 1.75 -3.45
C PHE A 11 65.53 2.68 -4.67
N ASP A 12 64.57 2.66 -5.61
CA ASP A 12 64.58 3.55 -6.80
C ASP A 12 63.89 4.90 -6.53
N GLY A 13 63.00 4.99 -5.53
CA GLY A 13 62.25 6.21 -5.21
C GLY A 13 63.03 7.25 -4.42
N ASP A 14 64.16 6.88 -3.83
CA ASP A 14 64.92 7.73 -2.90
C ASP A 14 66.16 8.40 -3.53
N GLY A 15 66.10 8.73 -4.84
CA GLY A 15 67.15 9.50 -5.53
C GLY A 15 68.54 8.83 -5.60
N THR A 16 68.69 7.62 -5.04
CA THR A 16 69.97 6.90 -4.91
C THR A 16 70.58 6.57 -6.27
N GLY A 17 69.73 6.38 -7.30
CA GLY A 17 70.17 6.22 -8.67
C GLY A 17 70.77 7.50 -9.28
N ASP A 18 70.17 8.65 -8.99
CA ASP A 18 70.64 9.96 -9.48
C ASP A 18 71.87 10.44 -8.75
N ASP A 19 71.92 10.32 -7.42
CA ASP A 19 73.10 10.63 -6.63
C ASP A 19 74.30 9.76 -7.06
N ARG A 20 74.08 8.47 -7.34
CA ARG A 20 75.12 7.60 -7.90
C ARG A 20 75.58 8.06 -9.29
N ARG A 21 74.66 8.46 -10.17
CA ARG A 21 74.99 8.96 -11.53
C ARG A 21 75.85 10.24 -11.44
N ILE A 22 75.44 11.18 -10.60
CA ILE A 22 76.13 12.46 -10.38
C ILE A 22 77.51 12.22 -9.75
N ASN A 23 77.60 11.34 -8.75
CA ASN A 23 78.88 10.98 -8.13
C ASN A 23 79.85 10.30 -9.10
N VAL A 24 79.36 9.47 -10.02
CA VAL A 24 80.20 8.85 -11.07
C VAL A 24 80.69 9.89 -12.07
N LEU A 25 79.82 10.81 -12.51
CA LEU A 25 80.18 11.92 -13.37
C LEU A 25 81.26 12.80 -12.70
N PHE A 26 81.05 13.18 -11.44
CA PHE A 26 81.97 14.00 -10.66
C PHE A 26 83.35 13.35 -10.53
N LYS A 27 83.42 12.09 -10.07
CA LYS A 27 84.69 11.35 -9.94
C LYS A 27 85.45 11.24 -11.27
N LYS A 28 84.73 11.01 -12.38
CA LYS A 28 85.33 10.86 -13.70
C LYS A 28 85.83 12.19 -14.26
N PHE A 29 85.08 13.27 -14.02
CA PHE A 29 85.48 14.62 -14.36
C PHE A 29 86.71 15.07 -13.57
N SER A 30 86.73 14.91 -12.24
CA SER A 30 87.89 15.24 -11.40
C SER A 30 89.14 14.49 -11.83
N LYS A 31 89.02 13.19 -12.14
CA LYS A 31 90.13 12.37 -12.64
C LYS A 31 90.67 12.86 -13.99
N TRP A 32 89.80 13.33 -14.88
CA TRP A 32 90.18 13.90 -16.17
C TRP A 32 90.89 15.26 -16.02
N CYS A 33 90.48 16.08 -15.05
CA CYS A 33 91.14 17.36 -14.75
C CYS A 33 92.56 17.21 -14.16
N THR A 34 92.86 16.07 -13.52
CA THR A 34 94.17 15.81 -12.88
C THR A 34 95.10 14.94 -13.74
N SER A 35 94.67 14.46 -14.91
CA SER A 35 95.51 13.64 -15.80
C SER A 35 96.39 14.48 -16.72
N ASP A 36 97.70 14.22 -16.75
CA ASP A 36 98.63 14.82 -17.72
C ASP A 36 98.30 14.40 -19.16
N ASP A 37 98.29 15.38 -20.05
CA ASP A 37 97.65 15.38 -21.37
C ASP A 37 98.42 14.52 -22.40
N SER A 38 98.31 13.19 -22.31
CA SER A 38 98.74 12.27 -23.36
C SER A 38 97.60 12.01 -24.37
N THR A 39 97.86 12.36 -25.61
CA THR A 39 96.93 12.91 -26.62
C THR A 39 95.93 11.94 -27.27
N ALA A 40 95.77 10.71 -26.76
CA ALA A 40 94.77 9.76 -27.26
C ALA A 40 93.66 9.44 -26.23
N ASN A 41 94.00 9.31 -24.96
CA ASN A 41 93.05 8.92 -23.91
C ASN A 41 92.14 10.08 -23.45
N SER A 42 92.60 11.32 -23.63
CA SER A 42 91.86 12.53 -23.24
C SER A 42 90.57 12.71 -24.06
N LYS A 43 90.60 12.42 -25.38
CA LYS A 43 89.44 12.53 -26.27
C LYS A 43 88.33 11.52 -25.94
N THR A 44 88.69 10.25 -25.77
CA THR A 44 87.73 9.21 -25.37
C THR A 44 87.14 9.46 -23.99
N THR A 45 87.95 9.95 -23.04
CA THR A 45 87.46 10.31 -21.69
C THR A 45 86.47 11.48 -21.75
N LYS A 46 86.74 12.49 -22.58
CA LYS A 46 85.83 13.62 -22.85
C LYS A 46 84.50 13.17 -23.45
N GLU A 47 84.51 12.28 -24.45
CA GLU A 47 83.28 11.72 -25.05
C GLU A 47 82.46 10.93 -24.02
N GLN A 48 83.13 10.18 -23.15
CA GLN A 48 82.47 9.45 -22.07
C GLN A 48 81.87 10.39 -21.00
N ILE A 49 82.55 11.48 -20.65
CA ILE A 49 82.00 12.49 -19.74
C ILE A 49 80.77 13.16 -20.37
N LEU A 50 80.84 13.52 -21.66
CA LEU A 50 79.70 14.11 -22.37
C LEU A 50 78.49 13.17 -22.40
N SER A 51 78.72 11.87 -22.60
CA SER A 51 77.66 10.86 -22.52
C SER A 51 77.04 10.77 -21.11
N LEU A 52 77.86 10.85 -20.05
CA LEU A 52 77.37 10.85 -18.67
C LEU A 52 76.56 12.11 -18.33
N VAL A 53 76.97 13.29 -18.84
CA VAL A 53 76.20 14.54 -18.72
C VAL A 53 74.84 14.39 -19.39
N GLY A 54 74.79 13.91 -20.64
CA GLY A 54 73.52 13.69 -21.35
C GLY A 54 72.59 12.69 -20.63
N GLN A 55 73.15 11.67 -19.98
CA GLN A 55 72.36 10.75 -19.14
C GLN A 55 71.78 11.43 -17.89
N CYS A 56 72.56 12.32 -17.23
CA CYS A 56 72.08 13.08 -16.08
C CYS A 56 70.99 14.08 -16.48
N GLU A 57 71.17 14.79 -17.59
CA GLU A 57 70.17 15.72 -18.14
C GLU A 57 68.86 15.00 -18.49
N TYR A 58 68.95 13.84 -19.13
CA TYR A 58 67.78 13.03 -19.45
C TYR A 58 67.05 12.57 -18.18
N ALA A 59 67.78 12.07 -17.17
CA ALA A 59 67.20 11.64 -15.90
C ALA A 59 66.49 12.79 -15.18
N PHE A 60 67.11 13.98 -15.15
CA PHE A 60 66.52 15.17 -14.56
C PHE A 60 65.24 15.62 -15.30
N ALA A 61 65.29 15.69 -16.63
CA ALA A 61 64.13 16.05 -17.44
C ALA A 61 62.97 15.06 -17.24
N LYS A 62 63.27 13.76 -17.19
CA LYS A 62 62.30 12.71 -16.89
C LYS A 62 61.69 12.88 -15.50
N SER A 63 62.51 13.13 -14.47
CA SER A 63 62.03 13.33 -13.10
C SER A 63 61.04 14.50 -13.01
N ARG A 64 61.33 15.61 -13.69
CA ARG A 64 60.44 16.77 -13.72
C ARG A 64 59.09 16.48 -14.39
N ILE A 65 59.08 15.70 -15.46
CA ILE A 65 57.83 15.28 -16.12
C ILE A 65 57.03 14.35 -15.21
N VAL A 66 57.69 13.40 -14.56
CA VAL A 66 57.04 12.47 -13.60
C VAL A 66 56.46 13.23 -12.41
N ASP A 67 57.16 14.23 -11.88
CA ASP A 67 56.67 15.08 -10.79
C ASP A 67 55.43 15.88 -11.18
N ALA A 68 55.44 16.49 -12.38
CA ALA A 68 54.28 17.19 -12.93
C ALA A 68 53.08 16.24 -13.16
N MET A 69 53.34 15.05 -13.68
CA MET A 69 52.33 14.00 -13.87
C MET A 69 51.75 13.53 -12.53
N SER A 70 52.60 13.26 -11.54
CA SER A 70 52.20 12.85 -10.19
C SER A 70 51.31 13.90 -9.51
N SER A 71 51.69 15.18 -9.61
CA SER A 71 50.89 16.30 -9.10
C SER A 71 49.51 16.38 -9.76
N PHE A 72 49.45 16.16 -11.07
CA PHE A 72 48.19 16.13 -11.81
C PHE A 72 47.32 14.93 -11.40
N GLU A 73 47.91 13.75 -11.30
CA GLU A 73 47.22 12.53 -10.87
C GLU A 73 46.66 12.66 -9.46
N LEU A 74 47.42 13.22 -8.52
CA LEU A 74 46.98 13.46 -7.15
C LEU A 74 45.70 14.32 -7.13
N LYS A 75 45.69 15.41 -7.90
CA LYS A 75 44.51 16.28 -8.04
C LYS A 75 43.31 15.55 -8.64
N ASN A 76 43.55 14.67 -9.62
CA ASN A 76 42.50 13.86 -10.21
C ASN A 76 41.91 12.87 -9.19
N TYR A 77 42.75 12.20 -8.41
CA TYR A 77 42.30 11.29 -7.34
C TYR A 77 41.53 12.03 -6.24
N GLU A 78 41.93 13.24 -5.86
CA GLU A 78 41.16 14.07 -4.93
C GLU A 78 39.78 14.42 -5.47
N ASN A 79 39.69 14.80 -6.75
CA ASN A 79 38.39 15.10 -7.38
C ASN A 79 37.51 13.84 -7.46
N LEU A 80 38.08 12.71 -7.86
CA LEU A 80 37.38 11.44 -7.92
C LEU A 80 36.85 11.02 -6.54
N SER A 81 37.67 11.17 -5.49
CA SER A 81 37.27 10.90 -4.10
C SER A 81 36.10 11.78 -3.66
N LYS A 82 36.14 13.08 -3.98
CA LYS A 82 35.01 14.00 -3.71
C LYS A 82 33.75 13.59 -4.46
N GLN A 83 33.87 13.19 -5.73
CA GLN A 83 32.73 12.73 -6.53
C GLN A 83 32.11 11.45 -5.97
N ILE A 84 32.94 10.47 -5.62
CA ILE A 84 32.48 9.22 -4.99
C ILE A 84 31.75 9.54 -3.69
N THR A 85 32.31 10.41 -2.85
CA THR A 85 31.70 10.80 -1.57
C THR A 85 30.33 11.46 -1.78
N LYS A 86 30.23 12.37 -2.76
CA LYS A 86 28.96 13.01 -3.14
C LYS A 86 27.94 11.98 -3.65
N ASN A 87 28.36 11.05 -4.50
CA ASN A 87 27.48 10.02 -5.03
C ASN A 87 26.97 9.08 -3.92
N ILE A 88 27.83 8.74 -2.95
CA ILE A 88 27.44 7.98 -1.77
C ILE A 88 26.37 8.73 -0.97
N GLU A 89 26.54 10.03 -0.77
CA GLU A 89 25.57 10.82 -0.01
C GLU A 89 24.22 10.92 -0.75
N ASN A 90 24.24 11.21 -2.04
CA ASN A 90 23.04 11.19 -2.88
C ASN A 90 22.32 9.84 -2.83
N ALA A 91 23.07 8.73 -2.93
CA ALA A 91 22.48 7.38 -2.86
C ALA A 91 21.82 7.11 -1.50
N LYS A 92 22.40 7.61 -0.39
CA LYS A 92 21.76 7.50 0.93
C LYS A 92 20.46 8.29 1.00
N GLU A 93 20.44 9.50 0.45
CA GLU A 93 19.22 10.33 0.39
C GLU A 93 18.13 9.63 -0.44
N GLU A 94 18.48 9.09 -1.60
CA GLU A 94 17.56 8.32 -2.44
C GLU A 94 16.98 7.11 -1.68
N ILE A 95 17.80 6.36 -0.95
CA ILE A 95 17.34 5.23 -0.12
C ILE A 95 16.31 5.70 0.93
N ILE A 96 16.52 6.86 1.56
CA ILE A 96 15.58 7.40 2.55
C ILE A 96 14.26 7.76 1.88
N VAL A 97 14.29 8.42 0.71
CA VAL A 97 13.10 8.78 -0.06
C VAL A 97 12.34 7.53 -0.49
N THR A 98 12.99 6.58 -1.17
CA THR A 98 12.37 5.34 -1.62
C THR A 98 11.80 4.52 -0.46
N LYS A 99 12.44 4.52 0.71
CA LYS A 99 11.91 3.85 1.91
C LYS A 99 10.63 4.50 2.42
N LYS A 100 10.50 5.83 2.31
CA LYS A 100 9.27 6.55 2.66
C LYS A 100 8.15 6.22 1.68
N GLU A 101 8.42 6.33 0.38
CA GLU A 101 7.46 5.99 -0.68
C GLU A 101 6.98 4.54 -0.57
N PHE A 102 7.89 3.61 -0.25
CA PHE A 102 7.53 2.21 -0.04
C PHE A 102 6.57 1.99 1.13
N LYS A 103 6.72 2.75 2.23
CA LYS A 103 5.77 2.69 3.35
C LYS A 103 4.40 3.21 2.94
N GLU A 104 4.35 4.32 2.19
CA GLU A 104 3.10 4.90 1.68
C GLU A 104 2.42 3.92 0.71
N ALA A 105 3.16 3.33 -0.23
CA ALA A 105 2.66 2.32 -1.16
C ALA A 105 2.09 1.08 -0.44
N LYS A 106 2.71 0.65 0.67
CA LYS A 106 2.17 -0.43 1.52
C LYS A 106 0.81 -0.06 2.13
N ILE A 107 0.65 1.16 2.61
CA ILE A 107 -0.62 1.65 3.18
C ILE A 107 -1.69 1.66 2.09
N VAL A 108 -1.40 2.24 0.92
CA VAL A 108 -2.34 2.26 -0.20
C VAL A 108 -2.76 0.85 -0.61
N LYS A 109 -1.81 -0.09 -0.68
CA LYS A 109 -2.10 -1.50 -0.99
C LYS A 109 -3.00 -2.15 0.08
N LYS A 110 -2.72 -1.91 1.36
CA LYS A 110 -3.54 -2.42 2.46
C LYS A 110 -4.98 -1.89 2.36
N ASN A 111 -5.13 -0.58 2.20
CA ASN A 111 -6.45 0.05 2.05
C ASN A 111 -7.20 -0.52 0.84
N ARG A 112 -6.51 -0.71 -0.30
CA ARG A 112 -7.12 -1.31 -1.49
C ARG A 112 -7.67 -2.71 -1.24
N LEU A 113 -6.92 -3.54 -0.50
CA LEU A 113 -7.37 -4.90 -0.15
C LEU A 113 -8.58 -4.86 0.81
N GLU A 114 -8.57 -3.97 1.79
CA GLU A 114 -9.71 -3.77 2.69
C GLU A 114 -10.97 -3.34 1.91
N TYR A 115 -10.83 -2.43 0.95
CA TYR A 115 -11.93 -2.02 0.07
C TYR A 115 -12.40 -3.17 -0.84
N GLU A 116 -11.50 -3.98 -1.41
CA GLU A 116 -11.88 -5.15 -2.22
C GLU A 116 -12.67 -6.17 -1.40
N VAL A 117 -12.27 -6.42 -0.14
CA VAL A 117 -13.02 -7.32 0.76
C VAL A 117 -14.41 -6.76 1.05
N LEU A 118 -14.50 -5.48 1.40
CA LEU A 118 -15.79 -4.84 1.68
C LEU A 118 -16.70 -4.83 0.44
N ALA A 119 -16.14 -4.57 -0.74
CA ALA A 119 -16.88 -4.57 -2.00
C ALA A 119 -17.46 -5.96 -2.32
N LYS A 120 -16.74 -7.05 -2.01
CA LYS A 120 -17.30 -8.41 -2.15
C LYS A 120 -18.50 -8.62 -1.23
N VAL A 121 -18.38 -8.25 0.05
CA VAL A 121 -19.49 -8.37 1.02
C VAL A 121 -20.70 -7.55 0.58
N ILE A 122 -20.49 -6.33 0.06
CA ILE A 122 -21.57 -5.48 -0.48
C ILE A 122 -22.22 -6.12 -1.71
N LYS A 123 -21.44 -6.76 -2.58
CA LYS A 123 -21.96 -7.42 -3.79
C LYS A 123 -22.83 -8.64 -3.48
N ASP A 124 -22.56 -9.33 -2.38
CA ASP A 124 -23.36 -10.48 -1.92
C ASP A 124 -24.73 -10.03 -1.39
N GLN A 125 -24.91 -8.76 -1.04
CA GLN A 125 -26.18 -8.20 -0.62
C GLN A 125 -27.06 -7.81 -1.82
N PRO A 126 -28.40 -7.94 -1.72
CA PRO A 126 -29.31 -7.57 -2.80
C PRO A 126 -29.27 -6.07 -3.08
N ASP A 127 -29.61 -5.70 -4.32
CA ASP A 127 -29.60 -4.31 -4.72
C ASP A 127 -30.56 -3.47 -3.85
N ARG A 128 -30.06 -2.32 -3.39
CA ARG A 128 -30.78 -1.47 -2.45
C ARG A 128 -32.03 -0.87 -3.08
N LYS A 129 -32.01 -0.55 -4.38
CA LYS A 129 -33.18 0.03 -5.05
C LYS A 129 -34.27 -1.01 -5.23
N GLU A 130 -33.88 -2.21 -5.67
CA GLU A 130 -34.83 -3.32 -5.82
C GLU A 130 -35.46 -3.72 -4.48
N THR A 131 -34.65 -3.81 -3.42
CA THR A 131 -35.13 -4.14 -2.07
C THR A 131 -36.11 -3.09 -1.56
N ASN A 132 -35.81 -1.79 -1.73
CA ASN A 132 -36.74 -0.72 -1.36
C ASN A 132 -38.04 -0.76 -2.14
N LEU A 133 -37.99 -1.07 -3.45
CA LEU A 133 -39.20 -1.19 -4.26
C LEU A 133 -40.10 -2.32 -3.77
N LYS A 134 -39.52 -3.49 -3.47
CA LYS A 134 -40.25 -4.62 -2.87
C LYS A 134 -40.87 -4.23 -1.53
N LEU A 135 -40.14 -3.50 -0.69
CA LEU A 135 -40.62 -3.02 0.61
C LEU A 135 -41.85 -2.10 0.45
N VAL A 136 -41.78 -1.12 -0.46
CA VAL A 136 -42.91 -0.22 -0.75
C VAL A 136 -44.13 -0.99 -1.26
N ASN A 137 -43.93 -1.98 -2.14
CA ASN A 137 -45.02 -2.80 -2.66
C ASN A 137 -45.66 -3.66 -1.57
N LEU A 138 -44.86 -4.36 -0.76
CA LEU A 138 -45.32 -5.12 0.40
C LEU A 138 -46.10 -4.25 1.38
N GLN A 139 -45.66 -3.01 1.61
CA GLN A 139 -46.34 -2.09 2.51
C GLN A 139 -47.71 -1.66 1.99
N LYS A 140 -47.83 -1.42 0.67
CA LYS A 140 -49.13 -1.16 0.02
C LYS A 140 -50.06 -2.36 0.09
N GLU A 141 -49.52 -3.56 -0.14
CA GLU A 141 -50.29 -4.80 -0.07
C GLU A 141 -50.81 -5.06 1.34
N LEU A 142 -49.96 -4.86 2.36
CA LEU A 142 -50.36 -4.91 3.77
C LEU A 142 -51.50 -3.95 4.09
N GLN A 143 -51.38 -2.69 3.64
CA GLN A 143 -52.41 -1.69 3.86
C GLN A 143 -53.74 -2.08 3.19
N SER A 144 -53.69 -2.62 1.98
CA SER A 144 -54.88 -3.09 1.27
C SER A 144 -55.53 -4.29 1.96
N LEU A 145 -54.73 -5.26 2.41
CA LEU A 145 -55.22 -6.42 3.17
C LEU A 145 -55.86 -6.01 4.50
N GLU A 146 -55.28 -5.03 5.19
CA GLU A 146 -55.83 -4.51 6.45
C GLU A 146 -57.17 -3.81 6.23
N GLU A 147 -57.30 -3.04 5.14
CA GLU A 147 -58.56 -2.43 4.74
C GLU A 147 -59.62 -3.49 4.38
N GLN A 148 -59.26 -4.50 3.59
CA GLN A 148 -60.16 -5.60 3.25
C GLN A 148 -60.61 -6.38 4.48
N ARG A 149 -59.69 -6.66 5.42
CA ARG A 149 -60.01 -7.30 6.70
C ARG A 149 -61.03 -6.45 7.47
N GLY A 150 -60.81 -5.14 7.59
CA GLY A 150 -61.74 -4.24 8.26
C GLY A 150 -63.12 -4.22 7.60
N GLN A 151 -63.19 -4.23 6.27
CA GLN A 151 -64.47 -4.30 5.54
C GLN A 151 -65.20 -5.63 5.77
N LEU A 152 -64.47 -6.76 5.81
CA LEU A 152 -65.04 -8.07 6.11
C LEU A 152 -65.57 -8.16 7.54
N GLU A 153 -64.83 -7.63 8.51
CA GLU A 153 -65.23 -7.58 9.90
C GLU A 153 -66.51 -6.75 10.10
N ALA A 154 -66.58 -5.57 9.46
CA ALA A 154 -67.79 -4.75 9.46
C ALA A 154 -69.00 -5.47 8.83
N LYS A 155 -68.80 -6.20 7.71
CA LYS A 155 -69.85 -7.01 7.08
C LYS A 155 -70.30 -8.16 7.98
N PHE A 156 -69.35 -8.81 8.65
CA PHE A 156 -69.63 -9.90 9.59
C PHE A 156 -70.47 -9.40 10.76
N ASP A 157 -70.10 -8.27 11.38
CA ASP A 157 -70.85 -7.66 12.47
C ASP A 157 -72.26 -7.22 12.04
N MET A 158 -72.41 -6.67 10.82
CA MET A 158 -73.73 -6.35 10.27
C MET A 158 -74.61 -7.60 10.18
N ARG A 159 -74.08 -8.70 9.62
CA ARG A 159 -74.83 -9.96 9.51
C ARG A 159 -75.14 -10.56 10.88
N ARG A 160 -74.22 -10.47 11.84
CA ARG A 160 -74.45 -10.90 13.23
C ARG A 160 -75.63 -10.14 13.85
N LYS A 161 -75.68 -8.82 13.66
CA LYS A 161 -76.81 -7.98 14.12
C LYS A 161 -78.12 -8.37 13.43
N GLN A 162 -78.11 -8.55 12.10
CA GLN A 162 -79.29 -8.99 11.34
C GLN A 162 -79.81 -10.35 11.81
N PHE A 163 -78.93 -11.31 12.05
CA PHE A 163 -79.29 -12.63 12.58
C PHE A 163 -79.90 -12.52 13.97
N HIS A 164 -79.35 -11.64 14.82
CA HIS A 164 -79.90 -11.41 16.15
C HIS A 164 -81.33 -10.87 16.10
N VAL A 165 -81.61 -9.94 15.18
CA VAL A 165 -82.97 -9.43 14.93
C VAL A 165 -83.90 -10.56 14.50
N LEU A 166 -83.49 -11.39 13.53
CA LEU A 166 -84.30 -12.53 13.06
C LEU A 166 -84.61 -13.52 14.19
N VAL A 167 -83.61 -13.87 15.02
CA VAL A 167 -83.80 -14.76 16.17
C VAL A 167 -84.78 -14.15 17.17
N SER A 168 -84.65 -12.87 17.47
CA SER A 168 -85.58 -12.18 18.37
C SER A 168 -87.00 -12.13 17.80
N SER A 169 -87.17 -11.87 16.51
CA SER A 169 -88.49 -11.94 15.86
C SER A 169 -89.07 -13.35 15.87
N LEU A 170 -88.25 -14.39 15.68
CA LEU A 170 -88.69 -15.78 15.76
C LEU A 170 -89.14 -16.14 17.18
N GLN A 171 -88.40 -15.72 18.20
CA GLN A 171 -88.77 -15.90 19.61
C GLN A 171 -90.09 -15.18 19.93
N GLN A 172 -90.29 -13.96 19.41
CA GLN A 172 -91.55 -13.23 19.56
C GLN A 172 -92.72 -13.97 18.90
N LEU A 173 -92.54 -14.47 17.67
CA LEU A 173 -93.56 -15.28 16.98
C LEU A 173 -93.86 -16.58 17.72
N GLN A 174 -92.85 -17.24 18.29
CA GLN A 174 -93.05 -18.41 19.16
C GLN A 174 -93.82 -18.04 20.43
N SER A 175 -93.54 -16.89 21.05
CA SER A 175 -94.33 -16.39 22.17
C SER A 175 -95.80 -16.18 21.77
N PHE A 176 -96.06 -15.54 20.64
CA PHE A 176 -97.42 -15.33 20.14
C PHE A 176 -98.15 -16.63 19.80
N LEU A 177 -97.46 -17.62 19.22
CA LEU A 177 -98.05 -18.94 18.97
C LEU A 177 -98.39 -19.66 20.29
N ASN A 178 -97.48 -19.63 21.27
CA ASN A 178 -97.74 -20.20 22.59
C ASN A 178 -98.89 -19.48 23.32
N GLU A 179 -99.04 -18.16 23.12
CA GLU A 179 -100.17 -17.36 23.65
C GLU A 179 -101.49 -17.63 22.89
N ALA A 180 -101.44 -17.92 21.58
CA ALA A 180 -102.61 -18.26 20.79
C ALA A 180 -103.16 -19.66 21.11
N ASP A 181 -102.28 -20.64 21.35
CA ASP A 181 -102.67 -21.99 21.81
C ASP A 181 -103.34 -21.95 23.20
N GLN A 182 -103.00 -20.96 24.04
CA GLN A 182 -103.68 -20.70 25.32
C GLN A 182 -105.08 -20.09 25.13
N ASN A 183 -105.34 -19.37 24.03
CA ASN A 183 -106.61 -18.69 23.79
C ASN A 183 -107.67 -19.56 23.12
N THR A 184 -107.30 -20.64 22.43
CA THR A 184 -108.28 -21.61 21.88
C THR A 184 -109.00 -22.44 22.95
N VAL A 185 -108.50 -22.46 24.19
CA VAL A 185 -109.12 -23.17 25.32
C VAL A 185 -110.27 -22.36 25.97
N ASN A 186 -110.40 -21.06 25.66
CA ASN A 186 -111.31 -20.16 26.38
C ASN A 186 -112.72 -19.95 25.74
N ILE A 187 -113.10 -20.71 24.69
CA ILE A 187 -114.45 -20.58 24.05
C ILE A 187 -115.40 -21.75 24.40
N THR A 188 -114.95 -22.78 25.10
CA THR A 188 -115.79 -23.95 25.50
C THR A 188 -115.89 -24.10 27.01
N ASP A 189 -116.20 -23.03 27.74
CA ASP A 189 -116.61 -23.15 29.15
C ASP A 189 -117.71 -22.13 29.48
N VAL A 190 -118.90 -22.35 28.90
CA VAL A 190 -120.15 -21.72 29.34
C VAL A 190 -121.22 -22.80 29.51
N SER A 191 -121.55 -23.03 30.79
CA SER A 191 -122.75 -23.63 31.38
C SER A 191 -123.04 -25.12 31.16
N LEU A 192 -123.14 -25.84 32.28
CA LEU A 192 -124.43 -26.26 32.85
C LEU A 192 -124.25 -26.80 34.29
N GLU A 193 -124.86 -26.11 35.25
CA GLU A 193 -125.09 -26.58 36.62
C GLU A 193 -125.99 -27.83 36.62
N PRO A 194 -125.74 -28.84 37.48
CA PRO A 194 -126.75 -29.85 37.80
C PRO A 194 -127.66 -29.35 38.93
N PHE A 195 -128.97 -29.38 38.64
CA PHE A 195 -130.03 -29.43 39.63
C PHE A 195 -129.83 -30.65 40.54
N ASP A 196 -129.74 -30.44 41.85
CA ASP A 196 -129.90 -31.49 42.87
C ASP A 196 -131.36 -31.48 43.34
N ASP A 197 -132.08 -32.59 43.09
CA ASP A 197 -133.36 -32.94 43.71
C ASP A 197 -133.13 -34.02 44.79
N ASP A 198 -133.57 -33.69 46.01
CA ASP A 198 -134.13 -34.50 47.12
C ASP A 198 -133.35 -35.66 47.80
N ASP A 199 -132.96 -35.43 49.07
CA ASP A 199 -133.67 -35.91 50.28
C ASP A 199 -133.29 -35.08 51.53
#